data_AF-A0AAE3MMW7-F1
#
_entry.id   AF-A0AAE3MMW7-F1
#
_cell.length_a   1.000
_cell.length_b   1.000
_cell.length_c   1.000
_cell.angle_alpha   90.00
_cell.angle_beta   90.00
_cell.angle_gamma   90.00
#
_symmetry.space_group_name_H-M   'P 1'
#
loop_
_entity.id
_entity.type
_entity.pdbx_description
1 polymer ?
#
loop_
_entity_poly.entity_id
_entity_poly.type
_entity_poly.pdbx_seq_one_letter_code
_entity_poly.pdbx_strand_id
1 'polypeptide(L)'
;MGKGWIKSGITVILGVILLNFLATHFYLRFDLTEDQRYTLSEAAGDAVQKLEGEVMVDVLLDGDLPPEFLRLQKESRQILEEFAEENPGLIIDYVNPLEEETDIEATIAQLQGLGLTPVNITVENTGKTTQELLFPWALVTHKERTVKVPLLKNKLGASTEDRINNSVQNLEYAFSDAFYKLGIKDKKRIAVLKGNGELPDAYMADFLTTIQDYYNIGAITLDSVASNPEGTLDILKQYDLALIAKPTEAFTDGEKYLLDQYMVNGGRSIWLVDPVVAELDSLFNNEGKSLAYIRDLNIDDLLFRYGVRVNPNLVNDLYFTQVVLASGEGNDAQYNPVPWFYHPMVFSQENHPVNSNIEALRFQFASVLDTLSNTYKKTVLLQSSPLSKADGVPRTISLDMITSEPDRETYKPGGMPLAVLVEGEFKSAYVNRIRPIKLSSHQDQGPQNKMIVIGDGDLIRNQMRNGRPLELGYDKWTNNFYGNKEFLINCLNYMLEDTGLINIRAKEINIPLLDQEKIAQHKTKWQLINIGLPLLATLLFGLIFNVLRRRKYAR
;
A
#
# COMPACT_ATOMS: atom_id res chain seq x y z
N MET A 1 18.74 17.94 69.64
CA MET A 1 18.79 17.66 68.19
C MET A 1 17.48 17.00 67.81
N GLY A 2 16.64 17.73 67.07
CA GLY A 2 15.21 17.83 67.36
C GLY A 2 14.28 17.10 66.41
N LYS A 3 13.08 16.83 66.95
CA LYS A 3 11.83 16.31 66.35
C LYS A 3 11.43 16.90 64.97
N GLY A 4 12.13 17.90 64.44
CA GLY A 4 11.88 18.50 63.13
C GLY A 4 12.19 17.55 61.96
N TRP A 5 13.21 16.71 62.07
CA TRP A 5 13.60 15.77 60.99
C TRP A 5 12.56 14.66 60.79
N ILE A 6 11.91 14.24 61.88
CA ILE A 6 10.84 13.23 61.85
C ILE A 6 9.58 13.83 61.18
N LYS A 7 9.23 15.08 61.51
CA LYS A 7 8.12 15.78 60.86
C LYS A 7 8.38 15.98 59.36
N SER A 8 9.57 16.45 58.97
CA SER A 8 9.94 16.59 57.56
C SER A 8 9.93 15.25 56.81
N GLY A 9 10.40 14.17 57.44
CA GLY A 9 10.36 12.82 56.85
C GLY A 9 8.93 12.31 56.62
N ILE A 10 8.04 12.52 57.60
CA ILE A 10 6.61 12.14 57.47
C ILE A 10 5.92 12.94 56.36
N THR A 11 6.21 14.25 56.23
CA THR A 11 5.64 15.08 55.16
C THR A 11 6.11 14.63 53.78
N VAL A 12 7.39 14.24 53.63
CA VAL A 12 7.92 13.69 52.38
C VAL A 12 7.27 12.36 52.04
N ILE A 13 7.11 11.46 53.01
CA ILE A 13 6.46 10.17 52.80
C ILE A 13 4.99 10.35 52.40
N LEU A 14 4.25 11.21 53.10
CA LEU A 14 2.87 11.56 52.74
C LEU A 14 2.78 12.20 51.35
N GLY A 15 3.74 13.06 51.00
CA GLY A 15 3.83 13.66 49.67
C GLY A 15 4.07 12.60 48.58
N VAL A 16 4.97 11.64 48.81
CA VAL A 16 5.23 10.54 47.87
C VAL A 16 4.01 9.63 47.74
N ILE A 17 3.31 9.32 48.83
CA ILE A 17 2.08 8.52 48.80
C ILE A 17 0.98 9.25 48.00
N LEU A 18 0.79 10.55 48.24
CA LEU A 18 -0.19 11.35 47.50
C LEU A 18 0.16 11.44 46.02
N LEU A 19 1.44 11.64 45.70
CA LEU A 19 1.92 11.71 44.32
C LEU A 19 1.78 10.37 43.62
N ASN A 20 2.03 9.25 44.32
CA ASN A 20 1.79 7.91 43.79
C ASN A 20 0.29 7.65 43.56
N PHE A 21 -0.58 8.06 44.49
CA PHE A 21 -2.04 7.95 44.35
C PHE A 21 -2.60 8.82 43.20
N LEU A 22 -2.04 10.01 42.99
CA LEU A 22 -2.39 10.85 41.84
C LEU A 22 -1.87 10.25 40.54
N ALA A 23 -0.66 9.68 40.54
CA ALA A 23 -0.07 9.04 39.38
C ALA A 23 -0.81 7.76 38.95
N THR A 24 -1.51 7.07 39.87
CA THR A 24 -2.36 5.91 39.50
C THR A 24 -3.70 6.30 38.91
N HIS A 25 -4.21 7.52 39.17
CA HIS A 25 -5.47 8.02 38.60
C HIS A 25 -5.26 8.86 37.33
N PHE A 26 -4.11 9.52 37.21
CA PHE A 26 -3.75 10.34 36.06
C PHE A 26 -2.46 9.79 35.44
N TYR A 27 -2.59 8.76 34.60
CA TYR A 27 -1.49 8.25 33.81
C TYR A 27 -1.24 9.19 32.63
N LEU A 28 -0.08 9.84 32.62
CA LEU A 28 0.37 10.69 31.52
C LEU A 28 1.56 9.99 30.87
N ARG A 29 1.38 9.50 29.64
CA ARG A 29 2.43 8.92 28.83
C ARG A 29 2.92 9.96 27.84
N PHE A 30 4.23 10.18 27.82
CA PHE A 30 4.87 11.08 26.87
C PHE A 30 5.72 10.27 25.92
N ASP A 31 5.39 10.31 24.64
CA ASP A 31 6.26 9.80 23.58
C ASP A 31 7.39 10.82 23.34
N LEU A 32 8.61 10.41 23.69
CA LEU A 32 9.81 11.22 23.53
C LEU A 32 10.59 10.86 22.24
N THR A 33 10.03 10.01 21.39
CA THR A 33 10.61 9.68 20.10
C THR A 33 10.47 10.86 19.13
N GLU A 34 11.48 11.06 18.29
CA GLU A 34 11.50 12.17 17.31
C GLU A 34 10.33 12.06 16.31
N ASP A 35 9.91 10.84 16.00
CA ASP A 35 8.88 10.52 15.02
C ASP A 35 7.52 10.15 15.64
N GLN A 36 7.36 10.30 16.95
CA GLN A 36 6.12 9.97 17.67
C GLN A 36 5.59 8.56 17.32
N ARG A 37 6.51 7.60 17.17
CA ARG A 37 6.17 6.24 16.68
C ARG A 37 5.30 5.45 17.64
N TYR A 38 5.24 5.84 18.91
CA TYR A 38 4.42 5.22 19.95
C TYR A 38 3.21 6.09 20.31
N THR A 39 2.90 7.08 19.47
CA THR A 39 1.65 7.85 19.54
C THR A 39 0.80 7.47 18.34
N LEU A 40 -0.38 6.91 18.60
CA LEU A 40 -1.34 6.62 17.53
C LEU A 40 -1.82 7.91 16.88
N SER A 41 -2.00 7.87 15.56
CA SER A 41 -2.74 8.91 14.86
C SER A 41 -4.20 8.96 15.34
N GLU A 42 -4.83 10.13 15.25
CA GLU A 42 -6.24 10.31 15.60
C GLU A 42 -7.13 9.31 14.83
N ALA A 43 -6.85 9.09 13.55
CA ALA A 43 -7.56 8.12 12.72
C ALA A 43 -7.38 6.67 13.19
N ALA A 44 -6.19 6.29 13.69
CA ALA A 44 -5.94 4.96 14.26
C ALA A 44 -6.75 4.75 15.55
N GLY A 45 -6.71 5.71 16.46
CA GLY A 45 -7.50 5.68 17.70
C GLY A 45 -9.00 5.58 17.42
N ASP A 46 -9.51 6.41 16.52
CA ASP A 46 -10.91 6.39 16.08
C ASP A 46 -11.34 5.03 15.50
N ALA A 47 -10.46 4.36 14.77
CA ALA A 47 -10.75 3.07 14.14
C ALA A 47 -10.99 1.98 15.19
N VAL A 48 -10.15 1.92 16.23
CA VAL A 48 -10.27 0.91 17.28
C VAL A 48 -11.39 1.25 18.29
N GLN A 49 -11.59 2.52 18.63
CA GLN A 49 -12.60 2.95 19.61
C GLN A 49 -14.04 2.68 19.14
N LYS A 50 -14.29 2.65 17.82
CA LYS A 50 -15.60 2.34 17.23
C LYS A 50 -16.02 0.88 17.38
N LEU A 51 -15.09 -0.01 17.74
CA LEU A 51 -15.39 -1.42 17.95
C LEU A 51 -15.98 -1.64 19.35
N GLU A 52 -17.27 -1.94 19.38
CA GLU A 52 -18.00 -2.25 20.62
C GLU A 52 -17.82 -3.73 21.02
N GLY A 53 -17.42 -3.99 22.26
CA GLY A 53 -17.28 -5.34 22.82
C GLY A 53 -15.87 -5.92 22.69
N GLU A 54 -15.73 -7.24 22.88
CA GLU A 54 -14.44 -7.93 22.82
C GLU A 54 -13.94 -8.05 21.37
N VAL A 55 -12.68 -7.68 21.16
CA VAL A 55 -11.95 -7.81 19.88
C VAL A 55 -10.72 -8.68 20.14
N MET A 56 -10.67 -9.86 19.53
CA MET A 56 -9.53 -10.79 19.68
C MET A 56 -8.47 -10.50 18.62
N VAL A 57 -7.20 -10.48 19.01
CA VAL A 57 -6.06 -10.32 18.12
C VAL A 57 -5.07 -11.46 18.36
N ASP A 58 -5.04 -12.44 17.45
CA ASP A 58 -4.09 -13.55 17.50
C ASP A 58 -2.86 -13.21 16.65
N VAL A 59 -1.72 -12.97 17.28
CA VAL A 59 -0.45 -12.62 16.63
C VAL A 59 0.39 -13.88 16.43
N LEU A 60 0.54 -14.32 15.18
CA LEU A 60 1.23 -15.56 14.79
C LEU A 60 2.76 -15.42 14.66
N LEU A 61 3.35 -14.53 15.47
CA LEU A 61 4.77 -14.16 15.42
C LEU A 61 5.39 -14.37 16.80
N ASP A 62 5.47 -15.63 17.23
CA ASP A 62 6.09 -16.02 18.50
C ASP A 62 7.01 -17.25 18.36
N GLY A 63 7.82 -17.53 19.39
CA GLY A 63 8.80 -18.63 19.41
C GLY A 63 10.27 -18.19 19.32
N ASP A 64 11.14 -19.11 18.93
CA ASP A 64 12.58 -18.83 18.75
C ASP A 64 12.82 -18.12 17.41
N LEU A 65 12.88 -16.78 17.45
CA LEU A 65 13.01 -15.94 16.26
C LEU A 65 14.44 -15.41 16.11
N PRO A 66 14.95 -15.27 14.87
CA PRO A 66 16.20 -14.58 14.62
C PRO A 66 16.08 -13.09 15.01
N PRO A 67 17.22 -12.42 15.31
CA PRO A 67 17.23 -11.06 15.87
C PRO A 67 16.39 -10.03 15.10
N GLU A 68 16.34 -10.14 13.78
CA GLU A 68 15.59 -9.22 12.92
C GLU A 68 14.07 -9.38 13.11
N PHE A 69 13.57 -10.59 13.34
CA PHE A 69 12.15 -10.87 13.54
C PHE A 69 11.70 -10.66 14.99
N LEU A 70 12.59 -10.85 15.98
CA LEU A 70 12.33 -10.42 17.37
C LEU A 70 12.01 -8.93 17.43
N ARG A 71 12.64 -8.14 16.56
CA ARG A 71 12.35 -6.72 16.45
C ARG A 71 10.94 -6.46 15.93
N LEU A 72 10.54 -7.10 14.83
CA LEU A 72 9.17 -6.99 14.31
C LEU A 72 8.13 -7.43 15.34
N GLN A 73 8.40 -8.51 16.06
CA GLN A 73 7.55 -8.99 17.16
C GLN A 73 7.39 -7.91 18.24
N LYS A 74 8.50 -7.34 18.71
CA LYS A 74 8.48 -6.30 19.74
C LYS A 74 7.68 -5.07 19.31
N GLU A 75 7.90 -4.57 18.09
CA GLU A 75 7.18 -3.41 17.58
C GLU A 75 5.69 -3.73 17.37
N SER A 76 5.36 -4.95 16.94
CA SER A 76 3.95 -5.42 16.83
C SER A 76 3.27 -5.50 18.19
N ARG A 77 3.99 -5.94 19.23
CA ARG A 77 3.49 -5.93 20.60
C ARG A 77 3.24 -4.51 21.08
N GLN A 78 4.23 -3.64 20.90
CA GLN A 78 4.16 -2.28 21.39
C GLN A 78 3.02 -1.49 20.74
N ILE A 79 2.82 -1.59 19.42
CA ILE A 79 1.72 -0.89 18.75
C ILE A 79 0.34 -1.42 19.19
N LEU A 80 0.20 -2.74 19.40
CA LEU A 80 -1.05 -3.33 19.88
C LEU A 80 -1.35 -2.95 21.33
N GLU A 81 -0.33 -2.77 22.17
CA GLU A 81 -0.48 -2.19 23.50
C GLU A 81 -1.04 -0.77 23.43
N GLU A 82 -0.58 0.08 22.48
CA GLU A 82 -1.18 1.41 22.28
C GLU A 82 -2.66 1.33 21.87
N PHE A 83 -3.03 0.39 20.99
CA PHE A 83 -4.44 0.19 20.61
C PHE A 83 -5.29 -0.34 21.77
N ALA A 84 -4.73 -1.16 22.65
CA ALA A 84 -5.41 -1.66 23.83
C ALA A 84 -5.61 -0.57 24.91
N GLU A 85 -4.72 0.42 24.97
CA GLU A 85 -4.92 1.62 25.80
C GLU A 85 -6.14 2.44 25.32
N GLU A 86 -6.36 2.53 24.00
CA GLU A 86 -7.50 3.23 23.39
C GLU A 86 -8.82 2.43 23.46
N ASN A 87 -8.75 1.09 23.40
CA ASN A 87 -9.91 0.21 23.55
C ASN A 87 -9.61 -0.96 24.51
N PRO A 88 -10.07 -0.88 25.77
CA PRO A 88 -9.88 -1.94 26.76
C PRO A 88 -10.56 -3.29 26.41
N GLY A 89 -11.42 -3.33 25.39
CA GLY A 89 -12.02 -4.57 24.87
C GLY A 89 -11.08 -5.39 23.97
N LEU A 90 -9.87 -4.88 23.68
CA LEU A 90 -8.87 -5.58 22.87
C LEU A 90 -8.18 -6.67 23.70
N ILE A 91 -8.28 -7.92 23.25
CA ILE A 91 -7.64 -9.09 23.84
C ILE A 91 -6.58 -9.58 22.86
N ILE A 92 -5.32 -9.63 23.28
CA ILE A 92 -4.19 -9.90 22.40
C ILE A 92 -3.48 -11.16 22.86
N ASP A 93 -3.45 -12.16 21.98
CA ASP A 93 -2.76 -13.44 22.18
C ASP A 93 -1.58 -13.55 21.21
N TYR A 94 -0.47 -14.09 21.69
CA TYR A 94 0.73 -14.35 20.90
C TYR A 94 0.90 -15.85 20.79
N VAL A 95 0.98 -16.34 19.55
CA VAL A 95 0.91 -17.77 19.25
C VAL A 95 2.01 -18.14 18.28
N ASN A 96 2.73 -19.22 18.57
CA ASN A 96 3.51 -19.94 17.57
C ASN A 96 2.61 -21.04 16.98
N PRO A 97 2.11 -20.91 15.74
CA PRO A 97 1.13 -21.85 15.20
C PRO A 97 1.73 -23.23 14.90
N LEU A 98 3.04 -23.40 15.02
CA LEU A 98 3.74 -24.68 14.79
C LEU A 98 4.27 -25.30 16.09
N GLU A 99 4.11 -24.64 17.23
CA GLU A 99 4.57 -25.14 18.52
C GLU A 99 3.67 -26.27 19.03
N GLU A 100 4.28 -27.35 19.51
CA GLU A 100 3.59 -28.52 20.06
C GLU A 100 2.62 -29.25 19.09
N GLU A 101 2.66 -28.91 17.79
CA GLU A 101 1.80 -29.56 16.79
C GLU A 101 2.25 -30.97 16.41
N THR A 102 1.27 -31.89 16.36
CA THR A 102 1.52 -33.31 16.05
C THR A 102 1.66 -33.56 14.54
N ASP A 103 1.00 -32.74 13.73
CA ASP A 103 1.08 -32.76 12.27
C ASP A 103 1.34 -31.34 11.73
N ILE A 104 2.62 -31.00 11.68
CA ILE A 104 3.12 -29.69 11.23
C ILE A 104 2.73 -29.45 9.77
N GLU A 105 2.77 -30.48 8.91
CA GLU A 105 2.45 -30.33 7.48
C GLU A 105 0.97 -30.02 7.26
N ALA A 106 0.07 -30.71 7.98
CA ALA A 106 -1.36 -30.41 7.93
C ALA A 106 -1.67 -28.99 8.43
N THR A 107 -1.00 -28.55 9.49
CA THR A 107 -1.17 -27.20 10.05
C THR A 107 -0.71 -26.13 9.07
N ILE A 108 0.46 -26.32 8.44
CA ILE A 108 0.94 -25.44 7.37
C ILE A 108 -0.07 -25.36 6.23
N ALA A 109 -0.59 -26.51 5.77
CA ALA A 109 -1.58 -26.55 4.69
C ALA A 109 -2.88 -25.83 5.07
N GLN A 110 -3.31 -25.93 6.33
CA GLN A 110 -4.49 -25.22 6.83
C GLN A 110 -4.27 -23.70 6.85
N LEU A 111 -3.14 -23.22 7.39
CA LEU A 111 -2.80 -21.79 7.42
C LEU A 111 -2.68 -21.21 6.01
N GLN A 112 -2.03 -21.94 5.09
CA GLN A 112 -1.97 -21.57 3.68
C GLN A 112 -3.36 -21.58 3.02
N GLY A 113 -4.23 -22.51 3.40
CA GLY A 113 -5.63 -22.56 2.98
C GLY A 113 -6.46 -21.35 3.43
N LEU A 114 -6.11 -20.76 4.58
CA LEU A 114 -6.66 -19.47 5.06
C LEU A 114 -6.00 -18.27 4.36
N GLY A 115 -4.99 -18.50 3.52
CA GLY A 115 -4.23 -17.48 2.81
C GLY A 115 -3.15 -16.81 3.67
N LEU A 116 -2.71 -17.45 4.76
CA LEU A 116 -1.59 -17.00 5.58
C LEU A 116 -0.30 -17.59 5.00
N THR A 117 0.45 -16.78 4.27
CA THR A 117 1.68 -17.25 3.61
C THR A 117 2.86 -17.24 4.58
N PRO A 118 3.64 -18.33 4.67
CA PRO A 118 4.82 -18.35 5.52
C PRO A 118 6.02 -17.66 4.87
N VAL A 119 7.03 -17.38 5.69
CA VAL A 119 8.37 -16.97 5.27
C VAL A 119 9.41 -17.95 5.78
N ASN A 120 10.36 -18.28 4.92
CA ASN A 120 11.51 -19.10 5.30
C ASN A 120 12.56 -18.22 5.98
N ILE A 121 12.95 -18.59 7.19
CA ILE A 121 14.06 -17.99 7.91
C ILE A 121 15.22 -18.98 7.99
N THR A 122 16.44 -18.46 7.92
CA THR A 122 17.66 -19.23 8.09
C THR A 122 18.23 -18.89 9.46
N VAL A 123 18.24 -19.85 10.38
CA VAL A 123 18.78 -19.68 11.73
C VAL A 123 20.14 -20.37 11.79
N GLU A 124 21.19 -19.60 12.08
CA GLU A 124 22.54 -20.13 12.31
C GLU A 124 22.81 -20.26 13.80
N ASN A 125 22.67 -21.48 14.34
CA ASN A 125 22.97 -21.78 15.73
C ASN A 125 24.19 -22.71 15.82
N THR A 126 25.30 -22.22 16.36
CA THR A 126 26.49 -23.02 16.74
C THR A 126 26.98 -24.00 15.66
N GLY A 127 27.05 -23.54 14.41
CA GLY A 127 27.55 -24.34 13.28
C GLY A 127 26.52 -25.26 12.59
N LYS A 128 25.24 -25.18 12.97
CA LYS A 128 24.11 -25.71 12.19
C LYS A 128 23.29 -24.57 11.61
N THR A 129 23.02 -24.66 10.32
CA THR A 129 22.07 -23.81 9.60
C THR A 129 20.76 -24.57 9.51
N THR A 130 19.72 -24.09 10.19
CA THR A 130 18.37 -24.66 10.14
C THR A 130 17.46 -23.70 9.36
N GLN A 131 16.61 -24.24 8.48
CA GLN A 131 15.54 -23.47 7.86
C GLN A 131 14.25 -23.68 8.65
N GLU A 132 13.65 -22.59 9.12
CA GLU A 132 12.39 -22.62 9.84
C GLU A 132 11.34 -21.79 9.09
N LEU A 133 10.08 -22.20 9.23
CA LEU A 133 8.93 -21.54 8.61
C LEU A 133 8.25 -20.66 9.66
N LEU A 134 8.01 -19.40 9.31
CA LEU A 134 7.38 -18.42 10.17
C LEU A 134 6.13 -17.85 9.50
N PHE A 135 5.08 -17.55 10.26
CA PHE A 135 3.84 -16.97 9.76
C PHE A 135 3.64 -15.55 10.29
N PRO A 136 4.28 -14.51 9.71
CA PRO A 136 4.21 -13.14 10.22
C PRO A 136 2.87 -12.48 9.90
N TRP A 137 1.82 -12.93 10.59
CA TRP A 137 0.43 -12.52 10.43
C TRP A 137 -0.21 -12.29 11.79
N ALA A 138 -1.24 -11.46 11.82
CA ALA A 138 -2.20 -11.42 12.90
C ALA A 138 -3.62 -11.65 12.38
N LEU A 139 -4.48 -12.24 13.21
CA LEU A 139 -5.90 -12.42 12.95
C LEU A 139 -6.68 -11.53 13.91
N VAL A 140 -7.41 -10.55 13.39
CA VAL A 140 -8.25 -9.67 14.19
C VAL A 140 -9.69 -10.12 14.04
N THR A 141 -10.31 -10.57 15.12
CA THR A 141 -11.67 -11.10 15.14
C THR A 141 -12.57 -10.21 15.97
N HIS A 142 -13.66 -9.74 15.37
CA HIS A 142 -14.74 -9.03 16.06
C HIS A 142 -16.08 -9.64 15.66
N LYS A 143 -16.82 -10.15 16.65
CA LYS A 143 -18.07 -10.89 16.44
C LYS A 143 -17.83 -12.11 15.53
N GLU A 144 -18.44 -12.15 14.35
CA GLU A 144 -18.33 -13.26 13.39
C GLU A 144 -17.39 -12.96 12.22
N ARG A 145 -16.69 -11.81 12.25
CA ARG A 145 -15.78 -11.40 11.17
C ARG A 145 -14.34 -11.43 11.64
N THR A 146 -13.49 -12.03 10.81
CA THR A 146 -12.03 -12.06 11.01
C THR A 146 -11.34 -11.37 9.85
N VAL A 147 -10.42 -10.47 10.15
CA VAL A 147 -9.54 -9.79 9.18
C VAL A 147 -8.11 -10.24 9.41
N LYS A 148 -7.42 -10.55 8.32
CA LYS A 148 -6.01 -10.94 8.32
C LYS A 148 -5.12 -9.70 8.19
N VAL A 149 -4.11 -9.60 9.03
CA VAL A 149 -3.16 -8.49 9.07
C VAL A 149 -1.75 -9.04 8.76
N PRO A 150 -1.15 -8.71 7.60
CA PRO A 150 0.23 -9.07 7.34
C PRO A 150 1.15 -8.22 8.21
N LEU A 151 1.96 -8.85 9.05
CA LEU A 151 2.95 -8.15 9.88
C LEU A 151 4.23 -7.89 9.11
N LEU A 152 4.52 -8.69 8.08
CA LEU A 152 5.69 -8.53 7.23
C LEU A 152 5.28 -8.06 5.83
N LYS A 153 5.88 -6.96 5.39
CA LYS A 153 5.76 -6.42 4.04
C LYS A 153 6.97 -6.83 3.21
N ASN A 154 6.70 -7.42 2.05
CA ASN A 154 7.73 -7.70 1.07
C ASN A 154 8.00 -6.45 0.23
N LYS A 155 9.28 -6.22 -0.10
CA LYS A 155 9.72 -5.16 -1.01
C LYS A 155 10.77 -5.75 -1.96
N LEU A 156 10.54 -5.66 -3.27
CA LEU A 156 11.41 -6.19 -4.31
C LEU A 156 12.79 -5.55 -4.22
N GLY A 157 13.83 -6.39 -4.14
CA GLY A 157 15.22 -5.94 -4.03
C GLY A 157 15.62 -5.36 -2.67
N ALA A 158 14.72 -5.35 -1.67
CA ALA A 158 15.03 -4.88 -0.33
C ALA A 158 15.81 -5.94 0.47
N SER A 159 16.73 -5.48 1.33
CA SER A 159 17.38 -6.35 2.30
C SER A 159 16.39 -6.89 3.34
N THR A 160 16.74 -7.94 4.08
CA THR A 160 15.92 -8.44 5.20
C THR A 160 15.65 -7.33 6.21
N GLU A 161 16.65 -6.50 6.51
CA GLU A 161 16.54 -5.39 7.45
C GLU A 161 15.59 -4.30 6.94
N ASP A 162 15.71 -3.90 5.66
CA ASP A 162 14.80 -2.94 5.04
C ASP A 162 13.36 -3.45 5.05
N ARG A 163 13.15 -4.74 4.77
CA ARG A 163 11.82 -5.37 4.83
C ARG A 163 11.23 -5.23 6.23
N ILE A 164 11.99 -5.52 7.28
CA ILE A 164 11.52 -5.38 8.66
C ILE A 164 11.22 -3.91 8.98
N ASN A 165 12.08 -2.96 8.61
CA ASN A 165 11.84 -1.53 8.87
C ASN A 165 10.56 -1.03 8.16
N ASN A 166 10.38 -1.37 6.88
CA ASN A 166 9.15 -1.02 6.13
C ASN A 166 7.91 -1.70 6.74
N SER A 167 8.08 -2.90 7.28
CA SER A 167 7.01 -3.63 7.97
C SER A 167 6.60 -2.92 9.26
N VAL A 168 7.57 -2.51 10.07
CA VAL A 168 7.34 -1.75 11.31
C VAL A 168 6.64 -0.43 11.02
N GLN A 169 7.06 0.30 9.99
CA GLN A 169 6.39 1.51 9.51
C GLN A 169 4.92 1.27 9.12
N ASN A 170 4.61 0.08 8.62
CA ASN A 170 3.28 -0.28 8.15
C ASN A 170 2.34 -0.78 9.27
N LEU A 171 2.86 -1.12 10.46
CA LEU A 171 2.06 -1.79 11.51
C LEU A 171 0.86 -0.96 11.95
N GLU A 172 1.04 0.34 12.22
CA GLU A 172 -0.05 1.23 12.65
C GLU A 172 -1.19 1.22 11.61
N TYR A 173 -0.84 1.39 10.33
CA TYR A 173 -1.81 1.32 9.25
C TYR A 173 -2.46 -0.07 9.14
N ALA A 174 -1.68 -1.15 9.18
CA ALA A 174 -2.17 -2.51 8.98
C ALA A 174 -3.22 -2.92 10.03
N PHE A 175 -3.00 -2.55 11.29
CA PHE A 175 -3.98 -2.77 12.37
C PHE A 175 -5.15 -1.80 12.28
N SER A 176 -4.91 -0.51 12.03
CA SER A 176 -5.98 0.49 11.87
C SER A 176 -6.95 0.09 10.75
N ASP A 177 -6.42 -0.41 9.64
CA ASP A 177 -7.17 -0.89 8.49
C ASP A 177 -8.05 -2.10 8.85
N ALA A 178 -7.53 -3.04 9.65
CA ALA A 178 -8.31 -4.17 10.13
C ALA A 178 -9.43 -3.74 11.08
N PHE A 179 -9.15 -2.86 12.03
CA PHE A 179 -10.17 -2.33 12.93
C PHE A 179 -11.23 -1.54 12.16
N TYR A 180 -10.81 -0.73 11.20
CA TYR A 180 -11.72 -0.01 10.33
C TYR A 180 -12.66 -0.97 9.58
N LYS A 181 -12.14 -1.99 8.88
CA LYS A 181 -12.95 -3.00 8.17
C LYS A 181 -13.98 -3.70 9.04
N LEU A 182 -13.62 -3.99 10.29
CA LEU A 182 -14.51 -4.61 11.28
C LEU A 182 -15.57 -3.64 11.80
N GLY A 183 -15.24 -2.34 11.86
CA GLY A 183 -16.11 -1.28 12.34
C GLY A 183 -17.07 -0.68 11.30
N ILE A 184 -16.91 -0.96 10.00
CA ILE A 184 -17.79 -0.42 8.95
C ILE A 184 -19.21 -0.98 9.10
N LYS A 185 -20.16 -0.10 9.44
CA LYS A 185 -21.61 -0.39 9.46
C LYS A 185 -22.27 -0.09 8.11
N ASP A 186 -21.94 1.05 7.51
CA ASP A 186 -22.48 1.50 6.22
C ASP A 186 -21.38 1.64 5.17
N LYS A 187 -21.40 0.76 4.16
CA LYS A 187 -20.42 0.75 3.07
C LYS A 187 -20.79 1.72 1.96
N LYS A 188 -19.83 2.56 1.56
CA LYS A 188 -19.90 3.38 0.34
C LYS A 188 -20.02 2.50 -0.91
N ARG A 189 -20.56 3.05 -1.99
CA ARG A 189 -20.96 2.30 -3.19
C ARG A 189 -20.07 2.62 -4.39
N ILE A 190 -19.55 1.59 -5.05
CA ILE A 190 -18.74 1.70 -6.28
C ILE A 190 -19.50 1.09 -7.46
N ALA A 191 -19.71 1.91 -8.49
CA ALA A 191 -20.24 1.48 -9.78
C ALA A 191 -19.10 0.97 -10.66
N VAL A 192 -19.12 -0.32 -11.01
CA VAL A 192 -18.23 -0.87 -12.04
C VAL A 192 -18.92 -0.67 -13.38
N LEU A 193 -18.40 0.24 -14.21
CA LEU A 193 -19.04 0.55 -15.49
C LEU A 193 -18.83 -0.58 -16.50
N LYS A 194 -19.85 -0.75 -17.35
CA LYS A 194 -19.94 -1.70 -18.46
C LYS A 194 -20.60 -1.02 -19.66
N GLY A 195 -20.44 -1.57 -20.85
CA GLY A 195 -21.13 -1.14 -22.07
C GLY A 195 -20.19 -0.59 -23.15
N ASN A 196 -18.91 -0.35 -22.84
CA ASN A 196 -17.91 0.14 -23.79
C ASN A 196 -16.71 -0.82 -23.87
N GLY A 197 -16.98 -2.13 -23.76
CA GLY A 197 -15.98 -3.19 -23.87
C GLY A 197 -14.98 -3.23 -22.71
N GLU A 198 -15.40 -2.82 -21.50
CA GLU A 198 -14.59 -2.86 -20.28
C GLU A 198 -14.13 -4.28 -19.94
N LEU A 199 -13.06 -4.36 -19.14
CA LEU A 199 -12.43 -5.60 -18.73
C LEU A 199 -13.48 -6.55 -18.09
N PRO A 200 -13.53 -7.84 -18.49
CA PRO A 200 -14.42 -8.81 -17.87
C PRO A 200 -14.08 -9.04 -16.40
N ASP A 201 -15.11 -9.30 -15.58
CA ASP A 201 -14.97 -9.40 -14.12
C ASP A 201 -13.98 -10.49 -13.68
N ALA A 202 -13.83 -11.58 -14.44
CA ALA A 202 -12.87 -12.63 -14.15
C ALA A 202 -11.41 -12.13 -14.06
N TYR A 203 -11.09 -11.09 -14.83
CA TYR A 203 -9.78 -10.45 -14.86
C TYR A 203 -9.63 -9.31 -13.84
N MET A 204 -10.67 -9.01 -13.07
CA MET A 204 -10.63 -8.07 -11.94
C MET A 204 -11.08 -8.72 -10.63
N ALA A 205 -11.35 -10.03 -10.64
CA ALA A 205 -12.10 -10.71 -9.60
C ALA A 205 -11.42 -10.60 -8.23
N ASP A 206 -10.09 -10.74 -8.17
CA ASP A 206 -9.35 -10.60 -6.93
C ASP A 206 -9.44 -9.18 -6.35
N PHE A 207 -9.30 -8.15 -7.20
CA PHE A 207 -9.46 -6.76 -6.77
C PHE A 207 -10.90 -6.47 -6.31
N LEU A 208 -11.89 -6.83 -7.12
CA LEU A 208 -13.30 -6.62 -6.81
C LEU A 208 -13.73 -7.34 -5.52
N THR A 209 -13.23 -8.56 -5.27
CA THR A 209 -13.49 -9.29 -4.02
C THR A 209 -12.81 -8.62 -2.84
N THR A 210 -11.58 -8.13 -3.00
CA THR A 210 -10.83 -7.48 -1.91
C THR A 210 -11.51 -6.16 -1.47
N ILE A 211 -11.99 -5.36 -2.42
CA ILE A 211 -12.60 -4.06 -2.09
C ILE A 211 -13.99 -4.19 -1.47
N GLN A 212 -14.62 -5.37 -1.56
CA GLN A 212 -15.89 -5.65 -0.88
C GLN A 212 -15.76 -5.60 0.64
N ASP A 213 -14.56 -5.72 1.21
CA ASP A 213 -14.36 -5.52 2.65
C ASP A 213 -14.72 -4.10 3.10
N TYR A 214 -14.54 -3.11 2.22
CA TYR A 214 -14.79 -1.69 2.47
C TYR A 214 -16.07 -1.17 1.83
N TYR A 215 -16.42 -1.68 0.65
CA TYR A 215 -17.40 -1.06 -0.24
C TYR A 215 -18.47 -2.04 -0.72
N ASN A 216 -19.64 -1.51 -1.06
CA ASN A 216 -20.64 -2.20 -1.84
C ASN A 216 -20.34 -1.96 -3.33
N ILE A 217 -20.25 -3.02 -4.13
CA ILE A 217 -19.97 -2.92 -5.57
C ILE A 217 -21.21 -3.28 -6.39
N GLY A 218 -21.42 -2.62 -7.52
CA GLY A 218 -22.48 -2.97 -8.47
C GLY A 218 -22.11 -2.63 -9.90
N ALA A 219 -22.50 -3.48 -10.84
CA ALA A 219 -22.27 -3.24 -12.26
C ALA A 219 -23.34 -2.30 -12.83
N ILE A 220 -22.92 -1.28 -13.58
CA ILE A 220 -23.82 -0.34 -14.27
C ILE A 220 -23.48 -0.36 -15.77
N THR A 221 -24.44 -0.73 -16.61
CA THR A 221 -24.29 -0.68 -18.07
C THR A 221 -24.71 0.67 -18.64
N LEU A 222 -23.87 1.23 -19.51
CA LEU A 222 -24.11 2.47 -20.23
C LEU A 222 -24.96 2.27 -21.51
N ASP A 223 -25.20 1.03 -21.96
CA ASP A 223 -26.07 0.75 -23.12
C ASP A 223 -27.49 1.34 -22.95
N SER A 224 -27.93 1.43 -21.69
CA SER A 224 -29.24 1.98 -21.34
C SER A 224 -29.34 3.49 -21.57
N VAL A 225 -28.23 4.21 -21.77
CA VAL A 225 -28.25 5.67 -22.00
C VAL A 225 -29.01 6.04 -23.27
N ALA A 226 -28.96 5.20 -24.31
CA ALA A 226 -29.65 5.46 -25.56
C ALA A 226 -31.19 5.43 -25.42
N SER A 227 -31.71 4.65 -24.46
CA SER A 227 -33.16 4.40 -24.29
C SER A 227 -33.75 5.01 -23.01
N ASN A 228 -32.97 5.10 -21.95
CA ASN A 228 -33.36 5.59 -20.63
C ASN A 228 -32.21 6.39 -19.96
N PRO A 229 -31.83 7.55 -20.50
CA PRO A 229 -30.71 8.34 -19.98
C PRO A 229 -30.94 8.84 -18.55
N GLU A 230 -32.16 9.30 -18.23
CA GLU A 230 -32.49 9.83 -16.90
C GLU A 230 -32.39 8.74 -15.83
N GLY A 231 -33.03 7.58 -16.05
CA GLY A 231 -32.97 6.47 -15.11
C GLY A 231 -31.56 5.92 -14.94
N THR A 232 -30.75 5.92 -16.01
CA THR A 232 -29.34 5.51 -15.92
C THR A 232 -28.54 6.47 -15.04
N LEU A 233 -28.76 7.79 -15.17
CA LEU A 233 -28.11 8.79 -14.33
C LEU A 233 -28.57 8.70 -12.86
N ASP A 234 -29.86 8.50 -12.64
CA ASP A 234 -30.43 8.36 -11.29
C ASP A 234 -29.88 7.13 -10.56
N ILE A 235 -29.69 6.01 -11.26
CA ILE A 235 -29.04 4.82 -10.71
C ILE A 235 -27.57 5.13 -10.42
N LEU A 236 -26.84 5.71 -11.37
CA LEU A 236 -25.41 6.00 -11.21
C LEU A 236 -25.14 6.97 -10.04
N LYS A 237 -26.02 7.95 -9.82
CA LYS A 237 -25.97 8.88 -8.67
C LYS A 237 -26.14 8.21 -7.30
N GLN A 238 -26.59 6.96 -7.23
CA GLN A 238 -26.63 6.19 -5.98
C GLN A 238 -25.26 5.62 -5.60
N TYR A 239 -24.26 5.76 -6.47
CA TYR A 239 -22.89 5.32 -6.24
C TYR A 239 -22.00 6.53 -5.95
N ASP A 240 -21.05 6.35 -5.03
CA ASP A 240 -20.11 7.39 -4.63
C ASP A 240 -18.92 7.49 -5.60
N LEU A 241 -18.60 6.40 -6.31
CA LEU A 241 -17.51 6.33 -7.28
C LEU A 241 -17.85 5.44 -8.48
N ALA A 242 -17.42 5.85 -9.68
CA ALA A 242 -17.47 5.06 -10.90
C ALA A 242 -16.06 4.55 -11.26
N LEU A 243 -15.94 3.25 -11.50
CA LEU A 243 -14.73 2.57 -11.95
C LEU A 243 -14.86 2.22 -13.42
N ILE A 244 -14.04 2.84 -14.26
CA ILE A 244 -13.98 2.63 -15.71
C ILE A 244 -12.69 1.86 -16.01
N ALA A 245 -12.80 0.55 -16.21
CA ALA A 245 -11.66 -0.35 -16.30
C ALA A 245 -11.44 -0.85 -17.73
N LYS A 246 -10.41 -0.32 -18.40
CA LYS A 246 -9.94 -0.72 -19.74
C LYS A 246 -11.09 -0.80 -20.76
N PRO A 247 -11.82 0.30 -21.04
CA PRO A 247 -12.79 0.32 -22.12
C PRO A 247 -12.06 0.07 -23.45
N THR A 248 -12.71 -0.67 -24.35
CA THR A 248 -12.15 -1.02 -25.66
C THR A 248 -12.97 -0.46 -26.83
N GLU A 249 -14.18 0.02 -26.56
CA GLU A 249 -15.08 0.63 -27.53
C GLU A 249 -15.26 2.13 -27.25
N ALA A 250 -15.61 2.90 -28.29
CA ALA A 250 -15.79 4.33 -28.17
C ALA A 250 -17.06 4.69 -27.38
N PHE A 251 -16.94 5.65 -26.47
CA PHE A 251 -18.08 6.21 -25.76
C PHE A 251 -18.92 7.06 -26.70
N THR A 252 -20.24 6.97 -26.60
CA THR A 252 -21.16 7.87 -27.29
C THR A 252 -21.16 9.25 -26.62
N ASP A 253 -21.57 10.29 -27.37
CA ASP A 253 -21.70 11.63 -26.78
C ASP A 253 -22.73 11.67 -25.63
N GLY A 254 -23.78 10.83 -25.72
CA GLY A 254 -24.78 10.68 -24.65
C GLY A 254 -24.18 10.13 -23.37
N GLU A 255 -23.35 9.09 -23.47
CA GLU A 255 -22.66 8.47 -22.33
C GLU A 255 -21.65 9.45 -21.71
N LYS A 256 -20.85 10.13 -22.54
CA LYS A 256 -19.95 11.20 -22.05
C LYS A 256 -20.70 12.28 -21.28
N TYR A 257 -21.84 12.72 -21.79
CA TYR A 257 -22.64 13.73 -21.10
C TYR A 257 -23.23 13.20 -19.80
N LEU A 258 -23.67 11.94 -19.76
CA LEU A 258 -24.14 11.32 -18.53
C LEU A 258 -23.04 11.24 -17.48
N LEU A 259 -21.84 10.77 -17.85
CA LEU A 259 -20.68 10.68 -16.95
C LEU A 259 -20.22 12.06 -16.48
N ASP A 260 -20.23 13.06 -17.37
CA ASP A 260 -20.00 14.45 -17.00
C ASP A 260 -21.00 14.91 -15.94
N GLN A 261 -22.29 14.67 -16.15
CA GLN A 261 -23.31 15.07 -15.18
C GLN A 261 -23.19 14.31 -13.85
N TYR A 262 -22.86 13.02 -13.88
CA TYR A 262 -22.54 12.28 -12.66
C TYR A 262 -21.38 12.92 -11.88
N MET A 263 -20.27 13.25 -12.58
CA MET A 263 -19.11 13.89 -11.97
C MET A 263 -19.41 15.30 -11.43
N VAL A 264 -20.17 16.11 -12.18
CA VAL A 264 -20.54 17.46 -11.74
C VAL A 264 -21.55 17.43 -10.57
N ASN A 265 -22.32 16.34 -10.43
CA ASN A 265 -23.17 16.12 -9.25
C ASN A 265 -22.40 15.58 -8.03
N GLY A 266 -21.06 15.50 -8.09
CA GLY A 266 -20.20 15.08 -6.98
C GLY A 266 -19.78 13.61 -7.01
N GLY A 267 -20.18 12.86 -8.04
CA GLY A 267 -19.74 11.47 -8.24
C GLY A 267 -18.25 11.41 -8.60
N ARG A 268 -17.49 10.56 -7.91
CA ARG A 268 -16.04 10.41 -8.15
C ARG A 268 -15.78 9.41 -9.27
N SER A 269 -14.63 9.46 -9.93
CA SER A 269 -14.30 8.50 -11.00
C SER A 269 -12.84 8.09 -11.05
N ILE A 270 -12.59 6.81 -11.35
CA ILE A 270 -11.28 6.27 -11.70
C ILE A 270 -11.33 5.71 -13.12
N TRP A 271 -10.41 6.16 -13.96
CA TRP A 271 -10.28 5.77 -15.36
C TRP A 271 -8.98 5.01 -15.56
N LEU A 272 -9.06 3.76 -16.00
CA LEU A 272 -7.90 2.99 -16.47
C LEU A 272 -8.04 2.81 -17.98
N VAL A 273 -7.18 3.47 -18.75
CA VAL A 273 -7.40 3.70 -20.18
C VAL A 273 -6.20 3.27 -21.00
N ASP A 274 -6.47 2.48 -22.03
CA ASP A 274 -5.49 2.09 -23.05
C ASP A 274 -5.82 2.79 -24.39
N PRO A 275 -5.16 3.91 -24.72
CA PRO A 275 -5.36 4.64 -25.98
C PRO A 275 -4.67 3.96 -27.18
N VAL A 276 -3.97 2.85 -26.95
CA VAL A 276 -3.25 2.08 -27.97
C VAL A 276 -3.71 0.62 -27.91
N VAL A 277 -3.97 0.03 -29.08
CA VAL A 277 -4.16 -1.42 -29.20
C VAL A 277 -2.78 -2.09 -29.19
N ALA A 278 -2.38 -2.63 -28.04
CA ALA A 278 -1.19 -3.45 -27.88
C ALA A 278 -1.42 -4.47 -26.77
N GLU A 279 -1.19 -5.75 -27.06
CA GLU A 279 -1.40 -6.86 -26.14
C GLU A 279 -0.24 -7.85 -26.27
N LEU A 280 0.25 -8.39 -25.15
CA LEU A 280 1.37 -9.34 -25.16
C LEU A 280 1.04 -10.59 -25.97
N ASP A 281 -0.19 -11.11 -25.83
CA ASP A 281 -0.65 -12.31 -26.53
C ASP A 281 -0.62 -12.15 -28.06
N SER A 282 -0.73 -10.91 -28.57
CA SER A 282 -0.65 -10.63 -30.01
C SER A 282 0.76 -10.87 -30.58
N LEU A 283 1.78 -10.93 -29.72
CA LEU A 283 3.17 -11.20 -30.11
C LEU A 283 3.48 -12.69 -30.19
N PHE A 284 2.64 -13.56 -29.63
CA PHE A 284 2.81 -15.02 -29.67
C PHE A 284 2.26 -15.63 -30.98
N ASN A 285 2.62 -15.00 -32.10
CA ASN A 285 2.38 -15.50 -33.45
C ASN A 285 3.69 -15.95 -34.10
N ASN A 286 3.61 -16.55 -35.30
CA ASN A 286 4.78 -17.09 -36.01
C ASN A 286 5.86 -16.04 -36.34
N GLU A 287 5.49 -14.75 -36.40
CA GLU A 287 6.41 -13.66 -36.73
C GLU A 287 7.00 -12.97 -35.48
N GLY A 288 6.47 -13.25 -34.28
CA GLY A 288 6.88 -12.58 -33.05
C GLY A 288 6.59 -11.08 -33.06
N LYS A 289 5.63 -10.61 -33.88
CA LYS A 289 5.42 -9.19 -34.23
C LYS A 289 3.94 -8.83 -34.21
N SER A 290 3.63 -7.62 -33.77
CA SER A 290 2.27 -7.07 -33.82
C SER A 290 2.31 -5.57 -34.14
N LEU A 291 1.29 -5.08 -34.85
CA LEU A 291 1.14 -3.65 -35.14
C LEU A 291 0.36 -2.99 -33.99
N ALA A 292 0.98 -2.04 -33.31
CA ALA A 292 0.31 -1.15 -32.37
C ALA A 292 -0.25 0.07 -33.11
N TYR A 293 -1.50 0.43 -32.79
CA TYR A 293 -2.23 1.55 -33.41
C TYR A 293 -3.19 2.20 -32.42
N ILE A 294 -3.68 3.40 -32.76
CA ILE A 294 -4.55 4.19 -31.89
C ILE A 294 -5.88 3.47 -31.66
N ARG A 295 -6.30 3.40 -30.39
CA ARG A 295 -7.66 3.05 -29.97
C ARG A 295 -8.40 4.35 -29.64
N ASP A 296 -9.27 4.80 -30.55
CA ASP A 296 -10.09 5.97 -30.31
C ASP A 296 -11.30 5.60 -29.44
N LEU A 297 -11.25 6.02 -28.18
CA LEU A 297 -12.32 5.80 -27.21
C LEU A 297 -13.33 6.95 -27.17
N ASN A 298 -13.11 8.02 -27.95
CA ASN A 298 -13.93 9.23 -27.95
C ASN A 298 -14.07 9.89 -26.55
N ILE A 299 -13.08 9.79 -25.66
CA ILE A 299 -13.10 10.42 -24.31
C ILE A 299 -12.12 11.58 -24.14
N ASP A 300 -11.27 11.82 -25.14
CA ASP A 300 -10.21 12.82 -25.07
C ASP A 300 -10.75 14.21 -24.76
N ASP A 301 -11.87 14.61 -25.39
CA ASP A 301 -12.44 15.93 -25.20
C ASP A 301 -13.06 16.12 -23.80
N LEU A 302 -13.57 15.04 -23.20
CA LEU A 302 -14.07 15.02 -21.83
C LEU A 302 -12.91 15.18 -20.85
N LEU A 303 -11.91 14.29 -20.90
CA LEU A 303 -10.77 14.32 -19.98
C LEU A 303 -9.97 15.62 -20.12
N PHE A 304 -9.83 16.15 -21.34
CA PHE A 304 -9.18 17.42 -21.60
C PHE A 304 -9.83 18.57 -20.83
N ARG A 305 -11.17 18.60 -20.73
CA ARG A 305 -11.90 19.59 -19.94
C ARG A 305 -11.61 19.48 -18.45
N TYR A 306 -11.40 18.26 -17.96
CA TYR A 306 -10.97 17.98 -16.60
C TYR A 306 -9.45 18.13 -16.38
N GLY A 307 -8.69 18.46 -17.43
CA GLY A 307 -7.29 18.86 -17.33
C GLY A 307 -6.29 17.73 -17.46
N VAL A 308 -6.69 16.60 -18.04
CA VAL A 308 -5.80 15.46 -18.33
C VAL A 308 -5.92 15.10 -19.81
N ARG A 309 -4.81 14.76 -20.45
CA ARG A 309 -4.78 14.19 -21.80
C ARG A 309 -4.09 12.84 -21.75
N VAL A 310 -4.72 11.82 -22.34
CA VAL A 310 -4.13 10.51 -22.53
C VAL A 310 -3.49 10.49 -23.92
N ASN A 311 -2.17 10.30 -24.01
CA ASN A 311 -1.49 10.31 -25.30
C ASN A 311 -1.48 8.91 -25.92
N PRO A 312 -1.76 8.77 -27.23
CA PRO A 312 -1.67 7.48 -27.91
C PRO A 312 -0.20 7.16 -28.22
N ASN A 313 0.56 6.79 -27.20
CA ASN A 313 1.95 6.36 -27.28
C ASN A 313 2.19 5.19 -26.32
N LEU A 314 3.34 4.54 -26.43
CA LEU A 314 3.75 3.46 -25.55
C LEU A 314 5.01 3.84 -24.80
N VAL A 315 4.98 3.66 -23.49
CA VAL A 315 6.14 3.89 -22.62
C VAL A 315 7.11 2.74 -22.81
N ASN A 316 8.32 3.08 -23.22
CA ASN A 316 9.45 2.19 -23.36
C ASN A 316 10.47 2.53 -22.27
N ASP A 317 10.71 1.60 -21.35
CA ASP A 317 11.41 1.83 -20.09
C ASP A 317 12.54 0.81 -19.87
N LEU A 318 13.70 1.29 -19.41
CA LEU A 318 14.82 0.44 -19.01
C LEU A 318 14.65 -0.16 -17.59
N TYR A 319 13.68 0.34 -16.82
CA TYR A 319 13.18 -0.29 -15.62
C TYR A 319 11.92 -1.06 -16.00
N PHE A 320 12.07 -2.36 -16.16
CA PHE A 320 11.03 -3.22 -16.74
C PHE A 320 10.76 -4.44 -15.87
N THR A 321 9.62 -5.06 -16.11
CA THR A 321 9.34 -6.43 -15.70
C THR A 321 9.67 -7.42 -16.82
N GLN A 322 9.76 -8.70 -16.49
CA GLN A 322 10.09 -9.75 -17.46
C GLN A 322 8.83 -10.36 -18.06
N VAL A 323 8.94 -10.85 -19.29
CA VAL A 323 7.98 -11.77 -19.91
C VAL A 323 8.66 -13.12 -20.09
N VAL A 324 7.89 -14.21 -20.06
CA VAL A 324 8.45 -15.56 -20.25
C VAL A 324 8.17 -16.03 -21.67
N LEU A 325 9.24 -16.38 -22.38
CA LEU A 325 9.16 -16.98 -23.71
C LEU A 325 9.46 -18.46 -23.62
N ALA A 326 8.67 -19.27 -24.31
CA ALA A 326 8.93 -20.69 -24.48
C ALA A 326 9.82 -20.91 -25.70
N SER A 327 10.87 -21.72 -25.55
CA SER A 327 11.77 -22.14 -26.64
C SER A 327 11.94 -23.65 -26.63
N GLY A 328 12.03 -24.29 -27.80
CA GLY A 328 12.08 -25.75 -27.93
C GLY A 328 10.71 -26.38 -28.20
N GLU A 329 10.68 -27.70 -28.42
CA GLU A 329 9.46 -28.45 -28.74
C GLU A 329 9.22 -29.58 -27.74
N GLY A 330 7.94 -29.87 -27.46
CA GLY A 330 7.54 -30.99 -26.61
C GLY A 330 8.14 -30.93 -25.20
N ASN A 331 8.84 -32.00 -24.81
CA ASN A 331 9.45 -32.13 -23.48
C ASN A 331 10.73 -31.28 -23.31
N ASP A 332 11.31 -30.77 -24.40
CA ASP A 332 12.51 -29.91 -24.36
C ASP A 332 12.15 -28.41 -24.28
N ALA A 333 10.87 -28.08 -24.08
CA ALA A 333 10.41 -26.71 -23.92
C ALA A 333 11.01 -26.07 -22.66
N GLN A 334 11.79 -25.01 -22.87
CA GLN A 334 12.37 -24.18 -21.82
C GLN A 334 11.62 -22.86 -21.73
N TYR A 335 11.34 -22.44 -20.50
CA TYR A 335 10.66 -21.18 -20.19
C TYR A 335 11.70 -20.18 -19.69
N ASN A 336 12.03 -19.21 -20.54
CA ASN A 336 13.09 -18.26 -20.28
C ASN A 336 12.50 -16.88 -20.00
N PRO A 337 12.70 -16.30 -18.80
CA PRO A 337 12.32 -14.92 -18.51
C PRO A 337 13.25 -13.97 -19.26
N VAL A 338 12.68 -13.06 -20.04
CA VAL A 338 13.39 -12.05 -20.83
C VAL A 338 12.91 -10.65 -20.46
N PRO A 339 13.79 -9.63 -20.54
CA PRO A 339 13.41 -8.25 -20.29
C PRO A 339 12.34 -7.77 -21.28
N TRP A 340 11.36 -6.99 -20.84
CA TRP A 340 10.34 -6.44 -21.72
C TRP A 340 10.11 -4.95 -21.51
N PHE A 341 10.67 -4.12 -22.40
CA PHE A 341 10.72 -2.67 -22.21
C PHE A 341 9.36 -1.97 -22.27
N TYR A 342 8.32 -2.61 -22.80
CA TYR A 342 6.94 -2.10 -22.77
C TYR A 342 6.14 -2.56 -21.54
N HIS A 343 6.78 -3.21 -20.56
CA HIS A 343 6.20 -3.41 -19.23
C HIS A 343 6.98 -2.63 -18.16
N PRO A 344 6.79 -1.31 -18.05
CA PRO A 344 7.50 -0.50 -17.07
C PRO A 344 7.28 -1.01 -15.64
N MET A 345 8.38 -1.12 -14.90
CA MET A 345 8.37 -1.37 -13.46
C MET A 345 8.50 -0.02 -12.76
N VAL A 346 7.40 0.45 -12.18
CA VAL A 346 7.25 1.82 -11.68
C VAL A 346 7.41 1.83 -10.16
N PHE A 347 8.39 2.59 -9.68
CA PHE A 347 8.60 2.82 -8.26
C PHE A 347 7.85 4.08 -7.81
N SER A 348 7.29 4.04 -6.61
CA SER A 348 6.63 5.19 -6.02
C SER A 348 7.60 6.34 -5.77
N GLN A 349 7.11 7.58 -5.89
CA GLN A 349 7.82 8.78 -5.46
C GLN A 349 7.58 9.12 -3.98
N GLU A 350 6.72 8.36 -3.29
CA GLU A 350 6.37 8.60 -1.87
C GLU A 350 5.88 10.03 -1.62
N ASN A 351 5.22 10.65 -2.61
CA ASN A 351 4.85 12.06 -2.61
C ASN A 351 3.36 12.30 -2.27
N HIS A 352 2.58 11.23 -2.08
CA HIS A 352 1.16 11.30 -1.81
C HIS A 352 0.69 10.06 -1.02
N PRO A 353 -0.25 10.18 -0.06
CA PRO A 353 -0.72 9.02 0.72
C PRO A 353 -1.20 7.81 -0.11
N VAL A 354 -1.67 8.06 -1.34
CA VAL A 354 -2.08 7.00 -2.28
C VAL A 354 -0.91 6.12 -2.74
N ASN A 355 0.28 6.70 -2.88
CA ASN A 355 1.49 6.01 -3.32
C ASN A 355 2.49 5.81 -2.18
N SER A 356 2.13 6.09 -0.93
CA SER A 356 3.04 5.91 0.19
C SER A 356 3.20 4.44 0.60
N ASN A 357 4.45 4.03 0.81
CA ASN A 357 4.88 2.72 1.28
C ASN A 357 4.36 1.57 0.39
N ILE A 358 4.26 1.73 -0.94
CA ILE A 358 3.79 0.67 -1.83
C ILE A 358 4.96 -0.03 -2.53
N GLU A 359 4.75 -1.30 -2.89
CA GLU A 359 5.67 -2.03 -3.76
C GLU A 359 5.71 -1.43 -5.19
N ALA A 360 6.78 -1.69 -5.93
CA ALA A 360 6.86 -1.36 -7.34
C ALA A 360 5.65 -1.91 -8.12
N LEU A 361 5.10 -1.10 -9.01
CA LEU A 361 3.95 -1.47 -9.83
C LEU A 361 4.41 -2.00 -11.18
N ARG A 362 3.66 -2.96 -11.70
CA ARG A 362 3.83 -3.44 -13.07
C ARG A 362 2.78 -2.79 -13.96
N PHE A 363 3.26 -2.01 -14.91
CA PHE A 363 2.50 -1.51 -16.04
C PHE A 363 2.71 -2.41 -17.27
N GLN A 364 1.75 -2.46 -18.18
CA GLN A 364 1.78 -3.24 -19.42
C GLN A 364 1.26 -2.35 -20.56
N PHE A 365 2.15 -2.00 -21.50
CA PHE A 365 1.83 -1.13 -22.64
C PHE A 365 1.26 0.24 -22.23
N ALA A 366 1.75 0.79 -21.12
CA ALA A 366 1.29 2.07 -20.59
C ALA A 366 1.50 3.24 -21.56
N SER A 367 0.61 4.22 -21.44
CA SER A 367 0.59 5.46 -22.20
C SER A 367 0.84 6.66 -21.30
N VAL A 368 1.47 7.70 -21.87
CA VAL A 368 1.82 8.92 -21.13
C VAL A 368 0.59 9.82 -20.93
N LEU A 369 0.45 10.36 -19.73
CA LEU A 369 -0.53 11.39 -19.39
C LEU A 369 0.11 12.78 -19.39
N ASP A 370 -0.57 13.76 -20.00
CA ASP A 370 -0.25 15.18 -19.81
C ASP A 370 -1.22 15.82 -18.82
N THR A 371 -0.72 16.74 -18.00
CA THR A 371 -1.55 17.63 -17.21
C THR A 371 -1.73 18.97 -17.93
N LEU A 372 -2.95 19.50 -17.90
CA LEU A 372 -3.30 20.75 -18.56
C LEU A 372 -3.53 21.85 -17.52
N SER A 373 -3.11 23.07 -17.84
CA SER A 373 -3.32 24.23 -16.97
C SER A 373 -4.80 24.60 -16.94
N ASN A 374 -5.42 24.52 -15.75
CA ASN A 374 -6.75 25.00 -15.43
C ASN A 374 -6.88 25.15 -13.91
N THR A 375 -8.07 25.47 -13.39
CA THR A 375 -8.33 25.73 -11.97
C THR A 375 -8.20 24.52 -11.05
N TYR A 376 -8.21 23.29 -11.58
CA TYR A 376 -8.10 22.06 -10.80
C TYR A 376 -6.65 21.80 -10.40
N LYS A 377 -6.46 21.28 -9.20
CA LYS A 377 -5.17 20.77 -8.71
C LYS A 377 -4.92 19.42 -9.38
N LYS A 378 -3.73 19.23 -9.96
CA LYS A 378 -3.29 17.92 -10.48
C LYS A 378 -2.08 17.46 -9.72
N THR A 379 -2.13 16.22 -9.26
CA THR A 379 -1.02 15.54 -8.60
C THR A 379 -0.65 14.33 -9.44
N VAL A 380 0.60 14.26 -9.88
CA VAL A 380 1.14 13.06 -10.53
C VAL A 380 1.38 12.02 -9.44
N LEU A 381 0.60 10.94 -9.49
CA LEU A 381 0.68 9.85 -8.52
C LEU A 381 1.76 8.83 -8.91
N LEU A 382 1.93 8.57 -10.21
CA LEU A 382 2.93 7.62 -10.70
C LEU A 382 3.55 8.17 -11.98
N GLN A 383 4.83 7.88 -12.18
CA GLN A 383 5.57 8.25 -13.38
C GLN A 383 6.54 7.15 -13.79
N SER A 384 6.90 7.09 -15.07
CA SER A 384 7.91 6.18 -15.59
C SER A 384 9.30 6.50 -15.01
N SER A 385 10.26 5.60 -15.23
CA SER A 385 11.61 5.80 -14.70
C SER A 385 12.32 7.00 -15.35
N PRO A 386 13.43 7.49 -14.75
CA PRO A 386 14.30 8.48 -15.40
C PRO A 386 14.89 7.99 -16.74
N LEU A 387 14.94 6.68 -16.98
CA LEU A 387 15.44 6.05 -18.20
C LEU A 387 14.29 5.47 -19.02
N SER A 388 13.36 6.35 -19.42
CA SER A 388 12.18 6.01 -20.22
C SER A 388 11.94 6.98 -21.37
N LYS A 389 11.25 6.53 -22.41
CA LYS A 389 10.80 7.34 -23.56
C LYS A 389 9.41 6.93 -24.01
N ALA A 390 8.76 7.80 -24.78
CA ALA A 390 7.46 7.52 -25.39
C ALA A 390 7.62 7.18 -26.88
N ASP A 391 7.21 5.98 -27.27
CA ASP A 391 7.18 5.52 -28.65
C ASP A 391 5.79 5.78 -29.25
N GLY A 392 5.70 6.66 -30.24
CA GLY A 392 4.44 6.95 -30.95
C GLY A 392 3.98 5.80 -31.85
N VAL A 393 2.67 5.79 -32.16
CA VAL A 393 2.00 4.82 -33.03
C VAL A 393 1.47 5.48 -34.33
N PRO A 394 1.25 4.75 -35.44
CA PRO A 394 1.40 3.29 -35.60
C PRO A 394 2.84 2.81 -35.51
N ARG A 395 3.06 1.63 -34.92
CA ARG A 395 4.39 1.03 -34.75
C ARG A 395 4.33 -0.48 -34.67
N THR A 396 5.28 -1.16 -35.31
CA THR A 396 5.47 -2.60 -35.11
C THR A 396 6.24 -2.87 -33.81
N ILE A 397 5.64 -3.65 -32.92
CA ILE A 397 6.27 -4.19 -31.72
C ILE A 397 6.76 -5.61 -32.06
N SER A 398 7.96 -5.95 -31.63
CA SER A 398 8.58 -7.24 -31.95
C SER A 398 9.30 -7.83 -30.74
N LEU A 399 9.20 -9.15 -30.56
CA LEU A 399 10.01 -9.89 -29.60
C LEU A 399 11.52 -9.75 -29.88
N ASP A 400 11.92 -9.53 -31.14
CA ASP A 400 13.33 -9.34 -31.55
C ASP A 400 14.00 -8.16 -30.82
N MET A 401 13.23 -7.20 -30.30
CA MET A 401 13.76 -6.02 -29.62
C MET A 401 14.62 -6.35 -28.39
N ILE A 402 14.40 -7.51 -27.76
CA ILE A 402 15.15 -7.96 -26.58
C ILE A 402 16.58 -8.41 -26.92
N THR A 403 16.86 -8.67 -28.19
CA THR A 403 18.18 -9.12 -28.68
C THR A 403 19.13 -7.96 -28.95
N SER A 404 18.62 -6.74 -29.00
CA SER A 404 19.38 -5.53 -29.29
C SER A 404 19.62 -4.73 -28.01
N GLU A 405 20.86 -4.31 -27.78
CA GLU A 405 21.18 -3.45 -26.65
C GLU A 405 20.56 -2.05 -26.86
N PRO A 406 19.73 -1.55 -25.93
CA PRO A 406 19.09 -0.27 -26.08
C PRO A 406 20.09 0.89 -25.92
N ASP A 407 20.05 1.85 -26.84
CA ASP A 407 20.81 3.10 -26.70
C ASP A 407 20.19 3.97 -25.60
N ARG A 408 20.85 3.99 -24.44
CA ARG A 408 20.44 4.73 -23.24
C ARG A 408 20.26 6.23 -23.47
N GLU A 409 21.00 6.83 -24.42
CA GLU A 409 20.88 8.26 -24.69
C GLU A 409 19.54 8.65 -25.33
N THR A 410 18.83 7.67 -25.92
CA THR A 410 17.49 7.87 -26.50
C THR A 410 16.37 7.86 -25.46
N TYR A 411 16.63 7.45 -24.22
CA TYR A 411 15.64 7.33 -23.15
C TYR A 411 15.44 8.66 -22.43
N LYS A 412 14.89 9.64 -23.17
CA LYS A 412 14.55 10.99 -22.71
C LYS A 412 13.09 11.29 -23.10
N PRO A 413 12.35 12.08 -22.31
CA PRO A 413 12.82 12.85 -21.15
C PRO A 413 12.92 12.07 -19.83
N GLY A 414 12.37 10.84 -19.75
CA GLY A 414 12.18 10.14 -18.48
C GLY A 414 11.06 10.76 -17.63
N GLY A 415 10.68 10.09 -16.52
CA GLY A 415 9.77 10.65 -15.52
C GLY A 415 8.38 11.05 -16.06
N MET A 416 7.86 10.31 -17.04
CA MET A 416 6.61 10.66 -17.72
C MET A 416 5.41 10.25 -16.86
N PRO A 417 4.40 11.11 -16.65
CA PRO A 417 3.25 10.77 -15.82
C PRO A 417 2.45 9.58 -16.38
N LEU A 418 2.08 8.65 -15.49
CA LEU A 418 1.31 7.44 -15.82
C LEU A 418 -0.01 7.36 -15.03
N ALA A 419 -0.08 8.03 -13.87
CA ALA A 419 -1.31 8.19 -13.11
C ALA A 419 -1.42 9.61 -12.57
N VAL A 420 -2.58 10.24 -12.74
CA VAL A 420 -2.83 11.63 -12.32
C VAL A 420 -4.13 11.70 -11.52
N LEU A 421 -4.04 12.30 -10.33
CA LEU A 421 -5.18 12.73 -9.52
C LEU A 421 -5.54 14.17 -9.87
N VAL A 422 -6.82 14.44 -10.09
CA VAL A 422 -7.41 15.76 -10.34
C VAL A 422 -8.38 16.08 -9.21
N GLU A 423 -8.23 17.23 -8.58
CA GLU A 423 -9.08 17.69 -7.48
C GLU A 423 -9.59 19.12 -7.75
N GLY A 424 -10.88 19.36 -7.51
CA GLY A 424 -11.46 20.70 -7.58
C GLY A 424 -12.97 20.71 -7.77
N GLU A 425 -13.54 21.91 -7.89
CA GLU A 425 -14.97 22.11 -8.15
C GLU A 425 -15.26 21.94 -9.64
N PHE A 426 -15.69 20.74 -10.01
CA PHE A 426 -15.85 20.35 -11.41
C PHE A 426 -16.92 21.17 -12.13
N LYS A 427 -16.51 21.78 -13.24
CA LYS A 427 -17.38 22.46 -14.19
C LYS A 427 -17.67 21.54 -15.37
N SER A 428 -18.94 21.44 -15.76
CA SER A 428 -19.38 20.58 -16.85
C SER A 428 -18.61 20.86 -18.15
N ALA A 429 -18.18 19.80 -18.82
CA ALA A 429 -17.60 19.84 -20.16
C ALA A 429 -18.58 20.37 -21.21
N TYR A 430 -19.89 20.41 -20.88
CA TYR A 430 -20.98 20.78 -21.77
C TYR A 430 -21.55 22.17 -21.50
N VAL A 431 -20.88 22.99 -20.67
CA VAL A 431 -21.21 24.41 -20.54
C VAL A 431 -21.11 25.07 -21.91
N ASN A 432 -22.21 25.68 -22.37
CA ASN A 432 -22.34 26.29 -23.70
C ASN A 432 -22.13 25.33 -24.89
N ARG A 433 -22.29 24.02 -24.70
CA ARG A 433 -22.30 23.03 -25.80
C ARG A 433 -23.71 22.49 -26.03
N ILE A 434 -23.93 21.93 -27.22
CA ILE A 434 -25.15 21.16 -27.51
C ILE A 434 -25.14 19.91 -26.64
N ARG A 435 -26.26 19.66 -25.96
CA ARG A 435 -26.44 18.49 -25.10
C ARG A 435 -26.95 17.33 -25.96
N PRO A 436 -26.26 16.18 -25.96
CA PRO A 436 -26.56 15.08 -26.89
C PRO A 436 -27.81 14.28 -26.50
N ILE A 437 -28.20 14.33 -25.23
CA ILE A 437 -29.40 13.69 -24.68
C ILE A 437 -30.14 14.69 -23.78
N LYS A 438 -31.44 14.43 -23.54
CA LYS A 438 -32.28 15.24 -22.66
C LYS A 438 -32.29 14.63 -21.25
N LEU A 439 -31.80 15.40 -20.28
CA LEU A 439 -31.92 15.11 -18.84
C LEU A 439 -32.85 16.13 -18.19
N SER A 440 -33.48 15.79 -17.06
CA SER A 440 -34.42 16.69 -16.37
C SER A 440 -33.73 17.93 -15.80
N SER A 441 -32.51 17.77 -15.30
CA SER A 441 -31.70 18.85 -14.75
C SER A 441 -30.26 18.75 -15.24
N HIS A 442 -29.72 19.85 -15.73
CA HIS A 442 -28.31 20.01 -16.02
C HIS A 442 -27.64 20.85 -14.93
N GLN A 443 -26.45 20.44 -14.53
CA GLN A 443 -25.61 21.19 -13.62
C GLN A 443 -24.35 21.68 -14.35
N ASP A 444 -24.13 23.00 -14.34
CA ASP A 444 -22.94 23.62 -14.94
C ASP A 444 -21.71 23.50 -14.02
N GLN A 445 -21.92 23.56 -12.70
CA GLN A 445 -20.86 23.64 -11.68
C GLN A 445 -21.19 22.75 -10.48
N GLY A 446 -20.22 21.92 -10.08
CA GLY A 446 -20.31 20.95 -9.00
C GLY A 446 -19.54 21.36 -7.74
N PRO A 447 -19.72 20.58 -6.64
CA PRO A 447 -18.91 20.73 -5.44
C PRO A 447 -17.47 20.25 -5.67
N GLN A 448 -16.63 20.35 -4.63
CA GLN A 448 -15.31 19.73 -4.62
C GLN A 448 -15.43 18.23 -4.95
N ASN A 449 -14.67 17.78 -5.93
CA ASN A 449 -14.68 16.41 -6.41
C ASN A 449 -13.27 15.95 -6.79
N LYS A 450 -13.11 14.64 -7.01
CA LYS A 450 -11.85 13.98 -7.34
C LYS A 450 -12.03 13.06 -8.55
N MET A 451 -11.02 13.02 -9.42
CA MET A 451 -10.91 12.09 -10.55
C MET A 451 -9.49 11.54 -10.62
N ILE A 452 -9.32 10.25 -10.86
CA ILE A 452 -8.02 9.64 -11.16
C ILE A 452 -8.04 9.10 -12.59
N VAL A 453 -6.99 9.38 -13.36
CA VAL A 453 -6.76 8.82 -14.69
C VAL A 453 -5.44 8.07 -14.68
N ILE A 454 -5.44 6.84 -15.19
CA ILE A 454 -4.30 5.93 -15.28
C ILE A 454 -4.16 5.52 -16.75
N GLY A 455 -2.98 5.73 -17.34
CA GLY A 455 -2.69 5.45 -18.75
C GLY A 455 -2.44 3.97 -19.05
N ASP A 456 -3.01 3.06 -18.26
CA ASP A 456 -2.85 1.61 -18.39
C ASP A 456 -4.08 0.90 -17.80
N GLY A 457 -4.86 0.28 -18.67
CA GLY A 457 -6.02 -0.54 -18.39
C GLY A 457 -5.70 -1.90 -17.77
N ASP A 458 -4.50 -2.42 -17.96
CA ASP A 458 -4.04 -3.70 -17.41
C ASP A 458 -3.49 -3.58 -15.97
N LEU A 459 -3.36 -2.36 -15.43
CA LEU A 459 -2.92 -2.18 -14.04
C LEU A 459 -3.82 -2.91 -13.03
N ILE A 460 -5.13 -3.00 -13.32
CA ILE A 460 -6.15 -3.70 -12.51
C ILE A 460 -6.31 -5.19 -12.88
N ARG A 461 -5.64 -5.66 -13.95
CA ARG A 461 -5.85 -6.99 -14.51
C ARG A 461 -5.11 -8.06 -13.70
N ASN A 462 -5.85 -8.96 -13.06
CA ASN A 462 -5.29 -10.16 -12.48
C ASN A 462 -5.00 -11.23 -13.54
N GLN A 463 -3.98 -12.05 -13.31
CA GLN A 463 -3.72 -13.22 -14.12
C GLN A 463 -4.70 -14.36 -13.80
N MET A 464 -4.82 -15.31 -14.72
CA MET A 464 -5.67 -16.50 -14.57
C MET A 464 -4.81 -17.77 -14.56
N ARG A 465 -5.19 -18.75 -13.73
CA ARG A 465 -4.64 -20.11 -13.72
C ARG A 465 -5.78 -21.12 -13.61
N ASN A 466 -5.92 -21.99 -14.61
CA ASN A 466 -6.96 -23.02 -14.66
C ASN A 466 -8.39 -22.47 -14.41
N GLY A 467 -8.69 -21.31 -15.00
CA GLY A 467 -9.99 -20.64 -14.84
C GLY A 467 -10.20 -19.91 -13.51
N ARG A 468 -9.21 -19.93 -12.59
CA ARG A 468 -9.27 -19.18 -11.33
C ARG A 468 -8.45 -17.89 -11.42
N PRO A 469 -8.96 -16.78 -10.87
CA PRO A 469 -8.17 -15.56 -10.73
C PRO A 469 -7.01 -15.81 -9.76
N LEU A 470 -5.84 -15.30 -10.12
CA LEU A 470 -4.72 -15.16 -9.21
C LEU A 470 -4.82 -13.80 -8.50
N GLU A 471 -4.03 -13.66 -7.46
CA GLU A 471 -3.89 -12.39 -6.75
C GLU A 471 -3.41 -11.27 -7.70
N LEU A 472 -4.09 -10.13 -7.69
CA LEU A 472 -3.68 -8.95 -8.45
C LEU A 472 -2.32 -8.47 -7.95
N GLY A 473 -1.38 -8.29 -8.88
CA GLY A 473 0.01 -7.96 -8.59
C GLY A 473 0.93 -9.18 -8.58
N TYR A 474 0.41 -10.40 -8.46
CA TYR A 474 1.23 -11.61 -8.58
C TYR A 474 1.46 -11.99 -10.05
N ASP A 475 2.71 -12.30 -10.39
CA ASP A 475 3.11 -12.83 -11.69
C ASP A 475 3.45 -14.32 -11.62
N LYS A 476 2.61 -15.17 -12.22
CA LYS A 476 2.74 -16.64 -12.16
C LYS A 476 3.98 -17.18 -12.85
N TRP A 477 4.60 -16.39 -13.72
CA TRP A 477 5.74 -16.81 -14.53
C TRP A 477 7.07 -16.54 -13.84
N THR A 478 7.19 -15.38 -13.16
CA THR A 478 8.40 -14.99 -12.43
C THR A 478 8.32 -15.20 -10.92
N ASN A 479 7.13 -15.52 -10.39
CA ASN A 479 6.82 -15.56 -8.95
C ASN A 479 7.05 -14.22 -8.23
N ASN A 480 7.07 -13.11 -8.97
CA ASN A 480 7.17 -11.77 -8.38
C ASN A 480 5.80 -11.25 -7.95
N PHE A 481 5.83 -10.31 -7.01
CA PHE A 481 4.65 -9.63 -6.49
C PHE A 481 4.82 -8.12 -6.64
N TYR A 482 3.80 -7.44 -7.15
CA TYR A 482 3.80 -6.00 -7.46
C TYR A 482 2.71 -5.26 -6.68
N GLY A 483 2.91 -3.96 -6.47
CA GLY A 483 2.04 -3.09 -5.68
C GLY A 483 0.72 -2.69 -6.33
N ASN A 484 0.34 -3.29 -7.46
CA ASN A 484 -0.84 -2.92 -8.25
C ASN A 484 -2.13 -2.91 -7.42
N LYS A 485 -2.38 -3.99 -6.65
CA LYS A 485 -3.57 -4.12 -5.82
C LYS A 485 -3.61 -3.05 -4.73
N GLU A 486 -2.51 -2.89 -4.01
CA GLU A 486 -2.39 -1.93 -2.92
C GLU A 486 -2.60 -0.50 -3.42
N PHE A 487 -1.97 -0.13 -4.53
CA PHE A 487 -2.15 1.19 -5.13
C PHE A 487 -3.62 1.48 -5.50
N LEU A 488 -4.33 0.52 -6.10
CA LEU A 488 -5.73 0.72 -6.50
C LEU A 488 -6.67 0.78 -5.29
N ILE A 489 -6.42 0.00 -4.24
CA ILE A 489 -7.15 0.12 -2.96
C ILE A 489 -6.90 1.50 -2.36
N ASN A 490 -5.65 1.97 -2.36
CA ASN A 490 -5.30 3.29 -1.86
C ASN A 490 -5.98 4.41 -2.67
N CYS A 491 -6.08 4.25 -4.00
CA CYS A 491 -6.85 5.15 -4.85
C CYS A 491 -8.30 5.20 -4.40
N LEU A 492 -8.97 4.04 -4.24
CA LEU A 492 -10.36 3.99 -3.80
C LEU A 492 -10.55 4.62 -2.41
N ASN A 493 -9.70 4.27 -1.45
CA ASN A 493 -9.76 4.80 -0.09
C ASN A 493 -9.56 6.31 -0.08
N TYR A 494 -8.52 6.85 -0.74
CA TYR A 494 -8.35 8.30 -0.84
C TYR A 494 -9.50 9.03 -1.54
N MET A 495 -10.10 8.38 -2.54
CA MET A 495 -11.22 8.95 -3.28
C MET A 495 -12.48 8.95 -2.40
N LEU A 496 -12.74 7.87 -1.67
CA LEU A 496 -14.01 7.66 -0.97
C LEU A 496 -14.03 8.08 0.51
N GLU A 497 -12.87 8.22 1.16
CA GLU A 497 -12.75 8.48 2.59
C GLU A 497 -12.67 9.97 2.95
N ASP A 498 -13.44 10.33 3.99
CA ASP A 498 -13.31 11.57 4.78
C ASP A 498 -12.60 11.30 6.14
N THR A 499 -12.09 10.09 6.38
CA THR A 499 -11.71 9.56 7.72
C THR A 499 -10.22 9.62 8.07
N GLY A 500 -9.36 10.09 7.16
CA GLY A 500 -7.93 10.27 7.46
C GLY A 500 -7.09 8.98 7.58
N LEU A 501 -7.68 7.78 7.44
CA LEU A 501 -6.96 6.49 7.49
C LEU A 501 -5.82 6.44 6.46
N ILE A 502 -6.05 6.99 5.27
CA ILE A 502 -5.01 7.11 4.24
C ILE A 502 -3.78 7.92 4.71
N ASN A 503 -3.95 8.92 5.59
CA ASN A 503 -2.85 9.76 6.06
C ASN A 503 -1.90 9.01 7.01
N ILE A 504 -2.37 7.95 7.67
CA ILE A 504 -1.53 7.10 8.54
C ILE A 504 -0.37 6.49 7.73
N ARG A 505 -0.62 6.16 6.46
CA ARG A 505 0.38 5.57 5.55
C ARG A 505 1.57 6.48 5.26
N ALA A 506 1.40 7.79 5.41
CA ALA A 506 2.46 8.78 5.15
C ALA A 506 3.38 9.01 6.36
N LYS A 507 3.11 8.36 7.51
CA LYS A 507 3.95 8.48 8.71
C LYS A 507 5.26 7.71 8.51
N GLU A 508 6.36 8.45 8.35
CA GLU A 508 7.70 7.86 8.30
C GLU A 508 8.23 7.59 9.72
N ILE A 509 8.55 6.32 10.00
CA ILE A 509 9.24 5.93 11.24
C ILE A 509 10.72 5.76 10.91
N ASN A 510 11.54 6.74 11.28
CA ASN A 510 12.98 6.67 11.00
C ASN A 510 13.67 5.84 12.07
N ILE A 511 13.98 4.60 11.74
CA ILE A 511 14.70 3.73 12.65
C ILE A 511 16.20 4.01 12.49
N PRO A 512 16.88 4.52 13.52
CA PRO A 512 18.32 4.69 13.47
C PRO A 512 18.99 3.32 13.48
N LEU A 513 19.61 2.96 12.37
CA LEU A 513 20.43 1.75 12.25
C LEU A 513 21.86 2.04 12.71
N LEU A 514 22.47 1.04 13.34
CA LEU A 514 23.88 1.10 13.67
C LEU A 514 24.69 0.75 12.42
N ASP A 515 25.56 1.68 12.03
CA ASP A 515 26.53 1.51 10.96
C ASP A 515 27.54 0.41 11.37
N GLN A 516 27.40 -0.77 10.77
CA GLN A 516 28.22 -1.97 11.06
C GLN A 516 29.72 -1.70 10.88
N GLU A 517 30.10 -0.87 9.92
CA GLU A 517 31.49 -0.51 9.66
C GLU A 517 32.04 0.35 10.80
N LYS A 518 31.28 1.37 11.24
CA LYS A 518 31.65 2.18 12.41
C LYS A 518 31.66 1.38 13.70
N ILE A 519 30.74 0.44 13.89
CA ILE A 519 30.74 -0.46 15.05
C ILE A 519 32.06 -1.23 15.08
N ALA A 520 32.44 -1.85 13.96
CA ALA A 520 33.68 -2.63 13.87
C ALA A 520 34.90 -1.76 14.16
N GLN A 521 34.97 -0.54 13.62
CA GLN A 521 36.09 0.39 13.81
C GLN A 521 36.18 0.94 15.25
N HIS A 522 35.05 1.18 15.92
CA HIS A 522 35.01 1.84 17.24
C HIS A 522 34.72 0.91 18.42
N LYS A 523 34.55 -0.40 18.18
CA LYS A 523 34.22 -1.41 19.20
C LYS A 523 35.09 -1.30 20.44
N THR A 524 36.41 -1.30 20.27
CA THR A 524 37.39 -1.26 21.39
C THR A 524 37.28 0.03 22.20
N LYS A 525 37.05 1.16 21.54
CA LYS A 525 36.86 2.46 22.20
C LYS A 525 35.65 2.42 23.13
N TRP A 526 34.52 1.95 22.62
CA TRP A 526 33.28 1.89 23.41
C TRP A 526 33.35 0.84 24.52
N GLN A 527 34.00 -0.30 24.30
CA GLN A 527 34.26 -1.29 25.35
C GLN A 527 35.13 -0.72 26.49
N LEU A 528 36.19 0.01 26.14
CA LEU A 528 37.06 0.65 27.14
C LEU A 528 36.32 1.74 27.94
N ILE A 529 35.45 2.51 27.30
CA ILE A 529 34.63 3.50 28.00
C ILE A 529 33.63 2.79 28.93
N ASN A 530 32.86 1.82 28.43
CA ASN A 530 31.78 1.19 29.19
C ASN A 530 32.28 0.28 30.32
N ILE A 531 33.45 -0.34 30.18
CA ILE A 531 34.05 -1.19 31.23
C ILE A 531 35.01 -0.39 32.09
N GLY A 532 35.86 0.42 31.47
CA GLY A 532 36.92 1.17 32.15
C GLY A 532 36.38 2.33 33.00
N LEU A 533 35.38 3.08 32.51
CA LEU A 533 34.85 4.23 33.22
C LEU A 533 34.17 3.83 34.56
N PRO A 534 33.31 2.79 34.64
CA PRO A 534 32.73 2.37 35.92
C PRO A 534 33.78 1.84 36.90
N LEU A 535 34.79 1.11 36.42
CA LEU A 535 35.90 0.63 37.25
C LEU A 535 36.74 1.80 37.80
N LEU A 536 37.03 2.80 36.98
CA LEU A 536 37.70 4.02 37.42
C LEU A 536 36.87 4.80 38.43
N ALA A 537 35.56 4.96 38.17
CA ALA A 537 34.64 5.66 39.05
C ALA A 537 34.52 4.97 40.43
N THR A 538 34.41 3.65 40.46
CA THR A 538 34.36 2.87 41.70
C THR A 538 35.68 2.94 42.48
N LEU A 539 36.82 2.89 41.78
CA LEU A 539 38.14 3.03 42.40
C LEU A 539 38.36 4.43 42.99
N LEU A 540 38.01 5.48 42.23
CA LEU A 540 38.05 6.87 42.68
C LEU A 540 37.13 7.09 43.89
N PHE A 541 35.90 6.58 43.83
CA PHE A 541 34.97 6.64 44.95
C PHE A 541 35.56 5.94 46.18
N GLY A 542 36.14 4.76 46.02
CA GLY A 542 36.80 4.02 47.11
C GLY A 542 37.97 4.81 47.72
N LEU A 543 38.82 5.42 46.89
CA LEU A 543 39.94 6.26 47.36
C LEU A 543 39.45 7.50 48.10
N ILE A 544 38.51 8.24 47.53
CA ILE A 544 37.93 9.45 48.13
C ILE A 544 37.25 9.10 49.46
N PHE A 545 36.45 8.04 49.47
CA PHE A 545 35.79 7.56 50.68
C PHE A 545 36.79 7.19 51.77
N ASN A 546 37.89 6.52 51.42
CA ASN A 546 38.93 6.13 52.39
C ASN A 546 39.69 7.34 52.94
N VAL A 547 40.00 8.34 52.10
CA VAL A 547 40.63 9.61 52.53
C VAL A 547 39.70 10.39 53.47
N LEU A 548 38.41 10.51 53.11
CA LEU A 548 37.41 11.19 53.95
C LEU A 548 37.17 10.44 55.26
N ARG A 549 37.14 9.09 55.22
CA ARG A 549 37.02 8.24 56.41
C ARG A 549 38.24 8.42 57.34
N ARG A 550 39.46 8.39 56.81
CA ARG A 550 40.68 8.63 57.60
C ARG A 550 40.65 10.02 58.24
N ARG A 551 40.25 11.07 57.52
CA ARG A 551 40.14 12.42 58.10
C ARG A 551 39.07 12.55 59.20
N LYS A 552 37.97 11.80 59.11
CA LYS A 552 36.83 11.90 60.03
C LYS A 552 36.93 10.98 61.25
N TYR A 553 37.57 9.82 61.13
CA TYR A 553 37.59 8.76 62.15
C TYR A 553 38.99 8.33 62.62
N ALA A 554 40.08 8.83 62.03
CA ALA A 554 41.40 8.68 62.63
C ALA A 554 41.57 9.76 63.71
N ARG A 555 41.04 9.48 64.90
CA ARG A 555 41.39 10.11 66.17
C ARG A 555 41.49 9.04 67.23
#